data_AF-A0A1H8AR43-F1
#
_entry.id   AF-A0A1H8AR43-F1
#
_cell.length_a   1.000
_cell.length_b   1.000
_cell.length_c   1.000
_cell.angle_alpha   90.00
_cell.angle_beta   90.00
_cell.angle_gamma   90.00
#
_symmetry.space_group_name_H-M   'P 1'
#
loop_
_entity.id
_entity.type
_entity.pdbx_description
1 polymer ?
#
loop_
_entity_poly.entity_id
_entity_poly.type
_entity_poly.pdbx_seq_one_letter_code
_entity_poly.pdbx_strand_id
1 'polypeptide(L)'
;MPEPVISPGTYIRKRREAAGKSLVDVAVRLPTDPAWPEHQRTEWLRLIEADAAPLGFSTVVALAAAFPLDMGVLARLDAVRQGLSDTPPHICRDCACSNYDGCVGPFGRVCHWIERDLCSACDLRTIVDQVDAIHAAAAAGLAAR
;
A
#
# COMPACT_ATOMS: atom_id res chain seq x y z
N MET A 1 2.36 6.77 -24.43
CA MET A 1 2.05 5.60 -23.58
C MET A 1 1.45 6.15 -22.31
N PRO A 2 0.23 5.78 -21.90
CA PRO A 2 -0.27 6.18 -20.59
C PRO A 2 0.67 5.64 -19.51
N GLU A 3 0.90 6.41 -18.45
CA GLU A 3 1.68 5.95 -17.29
C GLU A 3 1.01 4.71 -16.67
N PRO A 4 1.80 3.73 -16.19
CA PRO A 4 1.24 2.52 -15.63
C PRO A 4 0.41 2.84 -14.39
N VAL A 5 -0.91 2.60 -14.50
CA VAL A 5 -1.84 2.72 -13.38
C VAL A 5 -1.51 1.62 -12.36
N ILE A 6 -1.46 1.98 -11.08
CA ILE A 6 -1.32 1.02 -9.98
C ILE A 6 -2.38 -0.08 -10.11
N SER A 7 -1.98 -1.34 -10.08
CA SER A 7 -2.92 -2.46 -10.11
C SER A 7 -3.68 -2.62 -8.79
N PRO A 8 -4.85 -3.29 -8.76
CA PRO A 8 -5.55 -3.62 -7.51
C PRO A 8 -4.67 -4.33 -6.47
N GLY A 9 -3.87 -5.32 -6.87
CA GLY A 9 -2.92 -6.00 -5.99
C GLY A 9 -1.84 -5.06 -5.44
N THR A 10 -1.28 -4.21 -6.31
CA THR A 10 -0.29 -3.20 -5.91
C THR A 10 -0.87 -2.17 -4.94
N TYR A 11 -2.14 -1.78 -5.12
CA TYR A 11 -2.85 -0.90 -4.19
C TYR A 11 -2.94 -1.52 -2.80
N ILE A 12 -3.41 -2.77 -2.71
CA ILE A 12 -3.50 -3.52 -1.44
C ILE A 12 -2.13 -3.59 -0.74
N ARG A 13 -1.08 -3.96 -1.49
CA ARG A 13 0.29 -4.02 -0.97
C ARG A 13 0.75 -2.69 -0.38
N LYS A 14 0.64 -1.60 -1.15
CA LYS A 14 1.09 -0.27 -0.74
C LYS A 14 0.34 0.22 0.51
N ARG A 15 -0.97 -0.04 0.59
CA ARG A 15 -1.78 0.29 1.78
C ARG A 15 -1.37 -0.52 3.00
N ARG A 16 -1.12 -1.82 2.85
CA ARG A 16 -0.61 -2.69 3.92
C ARG A 16 0.74 -2.18 4.44
N GLU A 17 1.67 -1.90 3.54
CA GLU A 17 3.02 -1.43 3.88
C GLU A 17 3.00 -0.04 4.53
N ALA A 18 2.18 0.88 4.03
CA ALA A 18 1.98 2.19 4.64
C ALA A 18 1.41 2.11 6.07
N ALA A 19 0.61 1.08 6.36
CA ALA A 19 0.10 0.79 7.69
C ALA A 19 1.09 -0.01 8.57
N GLY A 20 2.30 -0.29 8.08
CA GLY A 20 3.33 -1.03 8.80
C GLY A 20 2.96 -2.48 9.09
N LYS A 21 2.08 -3.09 8.29
CA LYS A 21 1.61 -4.48 8.50
C LYS A 21 2.44 -5.45 7.69
N SER A 22 2.92 -6.53 8.31
CA SER A 22 3.53 -7.64 7.58
C SER A 22 2.46 -8.48 6.87
N LEU A 23 2.88 -9.30 5.90
CA LEU A 23 1.98 -10.29 5.28
C LEU A 23 1.40 -11.26 6.32
N VAL A 24 2.21 -11.67 7.30
CA VAL A 24 1.78 -12.58 8.36
C VAL A 24 0.69 -11.94 9.23
N ASP A 25 0.90 -10.68 9.64
CA ASP A 25 -0.09 -9.94 10.46
C ASP A 25 -1.45 -9.87 9.78
N VAL A 26 -1.49 -9.70 8.46
CA VAL A 26 -2.75 -9.61 7.71
C VAL A 26 -3.31 -11.00 7.46
N ALA A 27 -2.48 -11.97 7.06
CA ALA A 27 -2.90 -13.33 6.69
C ALA A 27 -3.66 -14.03 7.82
N VAL A 28 -3.27 -13.85 9.08
CA VAL A 28 -3.98 -14.46 10.23
C VAL A 28 -5.43 -13.98 10.36
N ARG A 29 -5.76 -12.80 9.82
CA ARG A 29 -7.12 -12.22 9.82
C ARG A 29 -7.97 -12.65 8.63
N LEU A 30 -7.39 -13.30 7.63
CA LEU A 30 -8.11 -13.71 6.44
C LEU A 30 -8.98 -14.95 6.73
N PRO A 31 -10.30 -14.88 6.45
CA PRO A 31 -11.18 -16.02 6.59
C PRO A 31 -10.98 -16.99 5.43
N THR A 32 -10.98 -18.29 5.74
CA THR A 32 -10.89 -19.40 4.79
C THR A 32 -11.78 -20.53 5.30
N ASP A 33 -12.54 -21.17 4.42
CA ASP A 33 -13.36 -22.34 4.73
C ASP A 33 -13.09 -23.46 3.71
N PRO A 34 -12.52 -24.61 4.12
CA PRO A 34 -12.04 -24.92 5.48
C PRO A 34 -10.89 -24.00 5.91
N ALA A 35 -10.61 -23.94 7.22
CA ALA A 35 -9.53 -23.11 7.76
C ALA A 35 -8.16 -23.53 7.20
N TRP A 36 -7.45 -22.59 6.56
CA TRP A 36 -6.12 -22.81 6.02
C TRP A 36 -5.03 -22.48 7.05
N PRO A 37 -3.92 -23.24 7.07
CA PRO A 37 -2.71 -22.88 7.81
C PRO A 37 -2.22 -21.46 7.48
N GLU A 38 -1.57 -20.81 8.44
CA GLU A 38 -1.04 -19.43 8.28
C GLU A 38 -0.18 -19.26 7.04
N HIS A 39 0.79 -20.14 6.80
CA HIS A 39 1.69 -20.04 5.66
C HIS A 39 0.96 -20.07 4.31
N GLN A 40 -0.14 -20.82 4.19
CA GLN A 40 -0.97 -20.86 2.97
C GLN A 40 -1.75 -19.55 2.79
N ARG A 41 -2.26 -18.96 3.88
CA ARG A 41 -2.91 -17.65 3.83
C ARG A 41 -1.93 -16.52 3.50
N THR A 42 -0.70 -16.60 4.00
CA THR A 42 0.38 -15.68 3.65
C THR A 42 0.75 -15.79 2.18
N GLU A 43 0.87 -17.01 1.64
CA GLU A 43 1.09 -17.23 0.21
C GLU A 43 -0.05 -16.65 -0.63
N TRP A 44 -1.29 -16.95 -0.25
CA TRP A 44 -2.46 -16.45 -0.93
C TRP A 44 -2.54 -14.92 -0.93
N LEU A 45 -2.24 -14.27 0.19
CA LEU A 45 -2.15 -12.80 0.26
C LEU A 45 -1.07 -12.24 -0.67
N ARG A 46 0.09 -12.91 -0.79
CA ARG A 46 1.13 -12.50 -1.76
C ARG A 46 0.64 -12.62 -3.20
N LEU A 47 -0.09 -13.68 -3.53
CA LEU A 47 -0.69 -13.86 -4.85
C LEU A 47 -1.76 -12.80 -5.14
N ILE A 48 -2.57 -12.42 -4.15
CA ILE A 48 -3.51 -11.29 -4.25
C ILE A 48 -2.75 -9.98 -4.56
N GLU A 49 -1.70 -9.68 -3.80
CA GLU A 49 -0.88 -8.47 -3.98
C GLU A 49 -0.13 -8.44 -5.31
N ALA A 50 0.08 -9.60 -5.93
CA ALA A 50 0.65 -9.76 -7.27
C ALA A 50 -0.41 -9.82 -8.39
N ASP A 51 -1.69 -9.59 -8.08
CA ASP A 51 -2.82 -9.75 -9.01
C ASP A 51 -2.93 -11.17 -9.63
N ALA A 52 -2.32 -12.17 -8.99
CA ALA A 52 -2.24 -13.56 -9.44
C ALA A 52 -3.31 -14.48 -8.81
N ALA A 53 -4.08 -13.97 -7.84
CA ALA A 53 -5.21 -14.67 -7.25
C ALA A 53 -6.45 -13.77 -7.23
N PRO A 54 -7.67 -14.35 -7.37
CA PRO A 54 -8.91 -13.60 -7.32
C PRO A 54 -9.14 -13.05 -5.91
N LEU A 55 -9.78 -11.89 -5.85
CA LEU A 55 -10.15 -11.22 -4.61
C LEU A 55 -11.66 -11.29 -4.40
N GLY A 56 -12.10 -12.12 -3.45
CA GLY A 56 -13.51 -12.27 -3.10
C GLY A 56 -13.98 -11.18 -2.13
N PHE A 57 -15.30 -10.95 -2.06
CA PHE A 57 -15.89 -9.92 -1.20
C PHE A 57 -15.53 -10.10 0.29
N SER A 58 -15.59 -11.32 0.83
CA SER A 58 -15.20 -11.60 2.22
C SER A 58 -13.73 -11.27 2.50
N THR A 59 -12.86 -11.50 1.52
CA THR A 59 -11.44 -11.13 1.58
C THR A 59 -11.25 -9.62 1.60
N VAL A 60 -11.98 -8.88 0.75
CA VAL A 60 -11.93 -7.40 0.74
C VAL A 60 -12.34 -6.84 2.10
N VAL A 61 -13.45 -7.34 2.67
CA VAL A 61 -13.92 -6.91 4.00
C VAL A 61 -12.88 -7.22 5.07
N ALA A 62 -12.26 -8.40 5.05
CA ALA A 62 -11.20 -8.75 6.00
C ALA A 62 -9.96 -7.88 5.87
N LEU A 63 -9.55 -7.52 4.65
CA LEU A 63 -8.43 -6.61 4.41
C LEU A 63 -8.74 -5.19 4.92
N ALA A 64 -9.94 -4.67 4.63
CA ALA A 64 -10.37 -3.35 5.08
C ALA A 64 -10.49 -3.24 6.61
N ALA A 65 -10.73 -4.36 7.31
CA ALA A 65 -10.68 -4.42 8.76
C ALA A 65 -9.24 -4.48 9.32
N ALA A 66 -8.24 -4.89 8.52
CA ALA A 66 -6.86 -5.07 8.95
C ALA A 66 -6.01 -3.79 8.83
N PHE A 67 -6.31 -2.94 7.84
CA PHE A 67 -5.62 -1.67 7.58
C PHE A 67 -6.48 -0.73 6.73
N PRO A 68 -6.19 0.58 6.69
CA PRO A 68 -6.92 1.53 5.85
C PRO A 68 -6.91 1.14 4.37
N LEU A 69 -8.08 0.77 3.86
CA LEU A 69 -8.31 0.35 2.48
C LEU A 69 -9.67 0.87 2.02
N ASP A 70 -9.68 1.72 1.00
CA ASP A 70 -10.89 2.22 0.36
C ASP A 70 -11.38 1.22 -0.69
N MET A 71 -12.54 0.60 -0.43
CA MET A 71 -13.17 -0.36 -1.33
C MET A 71 -13.61 0.26 -2.67
N GLY A 72 -13.97 1.55 -2.69
CA GLY A 72 -14.32 2.29 -3.89
C GLY A 72 -13.11 2.56 -4.78
N VAL A 73 -11.96 2.87 -4.19
CA VAL A 73 -10.69 2.96 -4.92
C VAL A 73 -10.32 1.61 -5.51
N LEU A 74 -10.39 0.53 -4.71
CA LEU A 74 -10.11 -0.83 -5.17
C LEU A 74 -11.02 -1.25 -6.34
N ALA A 75 -12.33 -1.01 -6.22
CA ALA A 75 -13.29 -1.30 -7.28
C ALA A 75 -13.02 -0.46 -8.55
N ARG A 76 -12.61 0.80 -8.40
CA ARG A 76 -12.25 1.65 -9.54
C ARG A 76 -11.01 1.13 -10.26
N LEU A 77 -9.97 0.73 -9.51
CA LEU A 77 -8.76 0.14 -10.09
C LEU A 77 -9.07 -1.17 -10.83
N ASP A 78 -9.96 -2.00 -10.29
CA ASP A 78 -10.39 -3.22 -10.95
C ASP A 78 -11.18 -2.93 -12.24
N ALA A 79 -12.08 -1.94 -12.23
CA ALA A 79 -12.77 -1.49 -13.44
C ALA A 79 -11.80 -0.97 -14.51
N VAL A 80 -10.76 -0.21 -14.13
CA VAL A 80 -9.72 0.24 -15.06
C VAL A 80 -8.93 -0.94 -15.63
N ARG A 81 -8.52 -1.88 -14.78
CA ARG A 81 -7.81 -3.10 -15.19
C ARG A 81 -8.61 -3.94 -16.19
N GLN A 82 -9.93 -3.99 -16.04
CA GLN A 82 -10.84 -4.73 -16.93
C GLN A 82 -11.21 -3.93 -18.20
N GLY A 83 -10.74 -2.70 -18.38
CA GLY A 83 -11.13 -1.83 -19.50
C GLY A 83 -12.57 -1.32 -19.42
N LEU A 84 -13.19 -1.39 -18.24
CA LEU A 84 -14.55 -0.89 -17.97
C LEU A 84 -14.56 0.59 -17.56
N SER A 85 -13.40 1.19 -17.30
CA SER A 85 -13.24 2.61 -16.99
C SER A 85 -11.88 3.12 -17.45
N ASP A 86 -11.84 4.33 -18.00
CA ASP A 86 -10.58 4.98 -18.39
C ASP A 86 -10.08 6.01 -17.35
N THR A 87 -10.79 6.14 -16.22
CA THR A 87 -10.47 7.14 -15.19
C THR A 87 -9.86 6.45 -13.97
N PRO A 88 -8.52 6.44 -13.83
CA PRO A 88 -7.89 5.95 -12.61
C PRO A 88 -8.25 6.85 -11.42
N PRO A 89 -8.32 6.28 -10.20
CA PRO A 89 -8.51 7.07 -9.00
C PRO A 89 -7.26 7.91 -8.70
N HIS A 90 -7.47 9.05 -8.04
CA HIS A 90 -6.38 9.90 -7.57
C HIS A 90 -5.78 9.32 -6.29
N ILE A 91 -4.62 8.69 -6.42
CA ILE A 91 -3.92 7.99 -5.32
C ILE A 91 -2.41 8.31 -5.32
N CYS A 92 -1.78 8.19 -4.14
CA CYS A 92 -0.36 8.47 -3.97
C CYS A 92 0.47 7.34 -4.61
N ARG A 93 1.45 7.68 -5.43
CA ARG A 93 2.36 6.74 -6.09
C ARG A 93 3.13 5.86 -5.12
N ASP A 94 3.37 6.33 -3.89
CA ASP A 94 4.17 5.63 -2.89
C ASP A 94 3.32 4.79 -1.93
N CYS A 95 2.39 5.42 -1.20
CA CYS A 95 1.59 4.77 -0.16
C CYS A 95 0.15 4.46 -0.58
N ALA A 96 -0.24 4.80 -1.81
CA ALA A 96 -1.56 4.58 -2.36
C ALA A 96 -2.74 5.21 -1.59
N CYS A 97 -2.50 6.15 -0.66
CA CYS A 97 -3.61 6.86 -0.01
C CYS A 97 -4.41 7.66 -1.04
N SER A 98 -5.71 7.83 -0.78
CA SER A 98 -6.60 8.70 -1.53
C SER A 98 -7.09 9.88 -0.67
N ASN A 99 -7.99 10.70 -1.22
CA ASN A 99 -8.70 11.74 -0.48
C ASN A 99 -9.60 11.18 0.65
N TYR A 100 -10.04 9.93 0.53
CA TYR A 100 -10.98 9.32 1.47
C TYR A 100 -10.28 8.53 2.58
N ASP A 101 -9.05 8.09 2.33
CA ASP A 101 -8.25 7.26 3.24
C ASP A 101 -6.80 7.77 3.35
N GLY A 102 -6.66 9.06 3.65
CA GLY A 102 -5.36 9.71 3.84
C GLY A 102 -4.45 8.95 4.80
N CYS A 103 -3.18 8.76 4.41
CA CYS A 103 -2.18 8.18 5.31
C CYS A 103 -1.76 9.20 6.39
N VAL A 104 -1.15 8.70 7.47
CA VAL A 104 -0.66 9.54 8.57
C VAL A 104 0.86 9.66 8.47
N GLY A 105 1.35 10.89 8.44
CA GLY A 105 2.78 11.18 8.40
C GLY A 105 3.49 10.94 9.75
N PRO A 106 4.82 11.07 9.79
CA PRO A 106 5.62 10.80 11.00
C PRO A 106 5.19 11.62 12.23
N PHE A 107 4.61 12.80 12.02
CA PHE A 107 4.14 13.69 13.08
C PHE A 107 2.66 13.51 13.45
N GLY A 108 2.04 12.38 13.07
CA GLY A 108 0.65 12.07 13.42
C GLY A 108 -0.41 12.88 12.64
N ARG A 109 -0.01 13.66 11.63
CA ARG A 109 -0.93 14.45 10.80
C ARG A 109 -1.39 13.65 9.59
N VAL A 110 -2.67 13.77 9.26
CA VAL A 110 -3.20 13.24 7.98
C VAL A 110 -2.51 13.97 6.83
N CYS A 111 -2.08 13.20 5.83
CA CYS A 111 -1.42 13.75 4.66
C CYS A 111 -2.36 14.63 3.82
N HIS A 112 -1.78 15.45 2.97
CA HIS A 112 -2.47 16.17 1.90
C HIS A 112 -1.66 16.03 0.61
N TRP A 113 -2.26 16.35 -0.53
CA TRP A 113 -1.56 16.33 -1.82
C TRP A 113 -0.58 17.48 -1.93
N ILE A 114 0.64 17.16 -2.38
CA ILE A 114 1.64 18.17 -2.75
C ILE A 114 1.98 18.13 -4.24
N GLU A 115 1.73 16.99 -4.88
CA GLU A 115 1.81 16.81 -6.33
C GLU A 115 0.57 16.04 -6.82
N ARG A 116 0.49 15.83 -8.14
CA ARG A 116 -0.59 15.07 -8.77
C ARG A 116 -0.72 13.67 -8.19
N ASP A 117 0.36 13.00 -7.83
CA ASP A 117 0.37 11.63 -7.35
C ASP A 117 1.29 11.46 -6.14
N LEU A 118 1.57 12.52 -5.38
CA LEU A 118 2.36 12.44 -4.14
C LEU A 118 1.67 13.16 -2.98
N CYS A 119 1.60 12.47 -1.84
CA CYS A 119 1.12 13.04 -0.60
C CYS A 119 2.29 13.54 0.28
N SER A 120 2.03 14.56 1.09
CA SER A 120 3.02 15.18 1.98
C SER A 120 3.65 14.22 2.99
N ALA A 121 2.96 13.15 3.37
CA ALA A 121 3.53 12.15 4.28
C ALA A 121 4.62 11.29 3.61
N CYS A 122 4.49 10.99 2.32
CA CYS A 122 5.50 10.26 1.55
C CYS A 122 6.67 11.15 1.15
N ASP A 123 6.40 12.41 0.82
CA ASP A 123 7.44 13.42 0.58
C ASP A 123 8.34 13.60 1.82
N LEU A 124 7.73 13.84 2.98
CA LEU A 124 8.46 13.98 4.24
C LEU A 124 9.26 12.72 4.59
N ARG A 125 8.74 11.52 4.30
CA ARG A 125 9.47 10.27 4.52
C ARG A 125 10.74 10.21 3.68
N THR A 126 10.64 10.58 2.41
CA THR A 126 11.81 10.63 1.50
C THR A 126 12.88 11.60 2.03
N ILE A 127 12.46 12.77 2.52
CA ILE A 127 13.38 13.75 3.12
C ILE A 127 14.06 13.17 4.37
N VAL A 128 13.30 12.52 5.27
CA VAL A 128 13.86 11.90 6.48
C VAL A 128 14.86 10.81 6.12
N ASP A 129 14.52 9.92 5.18
CA ASP A 129 15.39 8.83 4.72
C ASP A 129 16.70 9.36 4.12
N GLN A 130 16.65 10.48 3.39
CA GLN A 130 17.83 11.15 2.84
C GLN A 130 18.74 11.72 3.94
N VAL A 131 18.17 12.34 4.97
CA VAL A 131 18.92 12.87 6.11
C VAL A 131 19.60 11.73 6.89
N ASP A 132 18.90 10.63 7.13
CA ASP A 132 19.45 9.45 7.80
C ASP A 132 20.61 8.84 7.03
N ALA A 133 20.49 8.76 5.69
CA ALA A 133 21.57 8.29 4.82
C ALA A 133 22.82 9.19 4.89
N ILE A 134 22.65 10.52 4.94
CA ILE A 134 23.74 11.48 5.10
C ILE A 134 24.45 11.28 6.45
N HIS A 135 23.69 11.13 7.54
CA HIS A 135 24.26 10.88 8.86
C HIS A 135 25.01 9.55 8.93
N ALA A 136 24.47 8.49 8.34
CA ALA A 136 25.13 7.18 8.28
C ALA A 136 26.46 7.25 7.50
N ALA A 137 26.48 7.94 6.35
CA ALA A 137 27.68 8.13 5.54
C ALA A 137 28.76 8.94 6.27
N ALA A 138 28.36 10.00 7.00
CA ALA A 138 29.29 10.79 7.80
C ALA A 138 29.92 9.98 8.93
N ALA A 139 29.13 9.15 9.63
CA ALA A 139 29.62 8.27 10.68
C ALA A 139 30.62 7.21 10.15
N ALA A 140 30.31 6.60 9.00
CA ALA A 140 31.20 5.64 8.34
C ALA A 140 32.53 6.28 7.88
N GLY A 141 32.48 7.52 7.36
CA GLY A 141 33.66 8.28 6.96
C GLY A 141 34.55 8.71 8.14
N LEU A 142 33.97 8.90 9.33
CA LEU A 142 34.71 9.15 10.57
C LEU A 142 35.37 7.87 11.11
N ALA A 143 34.70 6.72 11.02
CA ALA A 143 35.22 5.44 11.51
C ALA A 143 36.35 4.85 10.63
N ALA A 144 36.49 5.33 9.38
CA ALA A 144 37.53 4.91 8.44
C ALA A 144 38.81 5.77 8.50
N ARG A 145 38.89 6.72 9.44
CA ARG A 145 40.05 7.60 9.70
C ARG A 145 40.67 7.29 11.05
#